data_AF-A0A497D8M5-F1
#
_entry.id   AF-A0A497D8M5-F1
#
_cell.length_a   1.000
_cell.length_b   1.000
_cell.length_c   1.000
_cell.angle_alpha   90.00
_cell.angle_beta   90.00
_cell.angle_gamma   90.00
#
_symmetry.space_group_name_H-M   'P 1'
#
loop_
_entity.id
_entity.type
_entity.pdbx_description
1 polymer ?
#
loop_
_entity_poly.entity_id
_entity_poly.type
_entity_poly.pdbx_seq_one_letter_code
_entity_poly.pdbx_strand_id
1 'polypeptide(L)'
;MLKINCKKIIIKKENIMKKNYLVMVAICLTSLSLTAQPLITYNGNAPQIGDIYHFSGDNGSYDPGPAGANQNWDFSNIPSSFSSTETAVTPESTPFAGDFPEASIAFHYTGDNEAYSYAEVSTSAMLNDGVGLDPGGDNEYIIHYTDAVMLMQYPFSYSDTYTDSYFSAYTFEGMLTHEWGNIIVTADAWGSVSTPVDTYNNTLRVKSERIFTDSVWMSGIFLYANSYTQTSY
;
A
#
# COMPACT_ATOMS: atom_id res chain seq x y z
N MET A 1 52.93 37.51 83.14
CA MET A 1 52.95 36.48 82.07
C MET A 1 51.60 36.52 81.36
N LEU A 2 51.48 37.31 80.28
CA LEU A 2 50.23 37.45 79.50
C LEU A 2 50.10 36.28 78.52
N LYS A 3 49.00 35.51 78.60
CA LYS A 3 48.65 34.49 77.60
C LYS A 3 47.83 35.12 76.48
N ILE A 4 48.42 35.24 75.28
CA ILE A 4 47.71 35.58 74.05
C ILE A 4 47.07 34.30 73.52
N ASN A 5 45.74 34.28 73.41
CA ASN A 5 44.98 33.15 72.88
C ASN A 5 44.74 33.35 71.38
N CYS A 6 45.53 32.67 70.55
CA CYS A 6 45.42 32.73 69.10
C CYS A 6 44.33 31.74 68.64
N LYS A 7 43.16 32.25 68.22
CA LYS A 7 42.10 31.43 67.59
C LYS A 7 42.46 31.18 66.13
N LYS A 8 42.68 29.91 65.78
CA LYS A 8 42.93 29.44 64.42
C LYS A 8 41.62 29.46 63.62
N ILE A 9 41.55 30.28 62.58
CA ILE A 9 40.41 30.33 61.65
C ILE A 9 40.62 29.23 60.60
N ILE A 10 39.67 28.30 60.47
CA ILE A 10 39.66 27.27 59.42
C ILE A 10 38.65 27.71 58.36
N ILE A 11 39.13 28.06 57.16
CA ILE A 11 38.27 28.41 56.02
C ILE A 11 37.99 27.11 55.24
N LYS A 12 36.72 26.69 55.23
CA LYS A 12 36.25 25.55 54.41
C LYS A 12 36.00 26.07 53.00
N LYS A 13 36.74 25.56 52.01
CA LYS A 13 36.50 25.85 50.58
C LYS A 13 35.41 24.89 50.09
N GLU A 14 34.20 25.38 49.86
CA GLU A 14 33.14 24.59 49.24
C GLU A 14 33.30 24.65 47.71
N ASN A 15 33.46 23.49 47.08
CA ASN A 15 33.45 23.39 45.62
C ASN A 15 32.00 23.50 45.14
N ILE A 16 31.65 24.63 44.53
CA ILE A 16 30.37 24.80 43.84
C ILE A 16 30.37 23.85 42.63
N MET A 17 29.52 22.82 42.67
CA MET A 17 29.24 21.96 41.52
C MET A 17 28.74 22.86 40.38
N LYS A 18 29.52 23.00 39.31
CA LYS A 18 29.07 23.64 38.07
C LYS A 18 27.93 22.78 37.51
N LYS A 19 26.71 23.30 37.57
CA LYS A 19 25.48 22.66 37.07
C LYS A 19 25.66 22.39 35.56
N ASN A 20 25.82 21.12 35.19
CA ASN A 20 25.97 20.65 33.81
C ASN A 20 24.66 20.73 32.99
N TYR A 21 23.89 21.81 33.10
CA TYR A 21 22.63 21.98 32.36
C TYR A 21 22.82 22.12 30.85
N LEU A 22 24.00 22.56 30.40
CA LEU A 22 24.33 22.69 28.98
C LEU A 22 24.32 21.35 28.23
N VAL A 23 24.66 20.25 28.89
CA VAL A 23 24.64 18.91 28.26
C VAL A 23 23.21 18.40 28.06
N MET A 24 22.30 18.72 28.98
CA MET A 24 20.88 18.33 28.85
C MET A 24 20.17 19.11 27.74
N VAL A 25 20.48 20.40 27.59
CA VAL A 25 19.91 21.24 26.51
C VAL A 25 20.39 20.77 25.13
N ALA A 26 21.65 20.33 25.01
CA ALA A 26 22.20 19.82 23.75
C ALA A 26 21.54 18.49 23.29
N ILE A 27 21.18 17.59 24.23
CA ILE A 27 20.49 16.32 23.91
C ILE A 27 19.02 16.57 23.52
N CYS A 28 18.37 17.59 24.07
CA CYS A 28 17.00 17.97 23.69
C CYS A 28 16.91 18.70 22.33
N LEU A 29 18.02 19.20 21.78
CA LEU A 29 18.04 19.89 20.48
C LEU A 29 18.29 18.92 19.31
N THR A 30 18.80 17.71 19.57
CA THR A 30 19.02 16.66 18.55
C THR A 30 17.81 15.77 18.31
N SER A 31 16.69 15.96 19.03
CA SER A 31 15.45 15.20 18.85
C SER A 31 14.50 15.77 17.80
N LEU A 32 14.90 16.80 17.07
CA LEU A 32 14.08 17.46 16.05
C LEU A 32 14.39 16.89 14.66
N SER A 33 13.81 15.73 14.35
CA SER A 33 13.36 15.25 13.03
C SER A 33 13.09 13.74 13.09
N LEU A 34 12.26 13.27 14.04
CA LEU A 34 11.65 11.96 13.87
C LEU A 34 10.55 12.14 12.82
N THR A 35 10.85 11.83 11.57
CA THR A 35 9.80 11.54 10.60
C THR A 35 9.05 10.32 11.14
N ALA A 36 7.79 10.51 11.52
CA ALA A 36 6.94 9.38 11.91
C ALA A 36 6.90 8.41 10.72
N GLN A 37 7.04 7.12 10.98
CA GLN A 37 6.91 6.12 9.91
C GLN A 37 5.53 6.27 9.25
N PRO A 38 5.42 6.11 7.92
CA PRO A 38 4.13 6.15 7.27
C PRO A 38 3.18 5.13 7.89
N LEU A 39 1.97 5.57 8.17
CA LEU A 39 0.88 4.73 8.64
C LEU A 39 -0.26 4.92 7.67
N ILE A 40 -0.60 3.86 6.94
CA ILE A 40 -1.80 3.84 6.13
C ILE A 40 -2.97 3.52 7.05
N THR A 41 -3.96 4.41 7.09
CA THR A 41 -5.15 4.24 7.91
C THR A 41 -6.39 4.32 7.05
N TYR A 42 -7.48 3.68 7.48
CA TYR A 42 -8.76 3.81 6.80
C TYR A 42 -9.15 5.30 6.63
N ASN A 43 -9.10 6.06 7.72
CA ASN A 43 -9.42 7.49 7.71
C ASN A 43 -8.31 8.28 7.00
N GLY A 44 -8.52 8.58 5.71
CA GLY A 44 -7.63 9.41 4.90
C GLY A 44 -6.85 8.65 3.82
N ASN A 45 -6.89 7.32 3.81
CA ASN A 45 -6.31 6.52 2.72
C ASN A 45 -7.29 5.54 2.07
N ALA A 46 -8.40 5.19 2.73
CA ALA A 46 -9.42 4.38 2.08
C ALA A 46 -10.09 5.18 0.95
N PRO A 47 -10.38 4.54 -0.19
CA PRO A 47 -11.02 5.19 -1.33
C PRO A 47 -12.42 5.69 -0.96
N GLN A 48 -12.80 6.84 -1.49
CA GLN A 48 -14.11 7.45 -1.30
C GLN A 48 -14.81 7.61 -2.65
N ILE A 49 -16.16 7.52 -2.64
CA ILE A 49 -16.97 7.80 -3.83
C ILE A 49 -16.65 9.21 -4.34
N GLY A 50 -16.31 9.30 -5.63
CA GLY A 50 -15.92 10.53 -6.31
C GLY A 50 -14.41 10.76 -6.37
N ASP A 51 -13.59 9.94 -5.70
CA ASP A 51 -12.14 9.98 -5.87
C ASP A 51 -11.76 9.64 -7.31
N ILE A 52 -10.75 10.35 -7.83
CA ILE A 52 -10.22 10.15 -9.18
C ILE A 52 -8.73 9.81 -9.06
N TYR A 53 -8.35 8.66 -9.61
CA TYR A 53 -6.98 8.18 -9.63
C TYR A 53 -6.43 8.28 -11.04
N HIS A 54 -5.28 8.95 -11.16
CA HIS A 54 -4.57 9.08 -12.42
C HIS A 54 -3.37 8.14 -12.43
N PHE A 55 -3.39 7.19 -13.36
CA PHE A 55 -2.29 6.26 -13.56
C PHE A 55 -1.48 6.69 -14.77
N SER A 56 -0.17 6.58 -14.64
CA SER A 56 0.79 6.83 -15.70
C SER A 56 1.95 5.89 -15.49
N GLY A 57 2.34 5.17 -16.54
CA GLY A 57 3.35 4.12 -16.42
C GLY A 57 4.10 3.84 -17.70
N ASP A 58 5.06 2.93 -17.58
CA ASP A 58 5.80 2.35 -18.69
C ASP A 58 5.82 0.82 -18.60
N ASN A 59 6.03 0.16 -19.74
CA ASN A 59 6.13 -1.30 -19.82
C ASN A 59 7.56 -1.83 -19.61
N GLY A 60 8.50 -0.98 -19.18
CA GLY A 60 9.87 -1.34 -18.86
C GLY A 60 10.03 -2.18 -17.59
N SER A 61 11.23 -2.74 -17.42
CA SER A 61 11.64 -3.38 -16.16
C SER A 61 12.59 -2.46 -15.41
N TYR A 62 12.23 -2.13 -14.18
CA TYR A 62 12.96 -1.18 -13.33
C TYR A 62 13.38 -1.84 -12.02
N ASP A 63 14.54 -1.46 -11.51
CA ASP A 63 14.97 -1.87 -10.17
C ASP A 63 14.10 -1.14 -9.13
N PRO A 64 13.35 -1.86 -8.28
CA PRO A 64 12.53 -1.25 -7.24
C PRO A 64 13.37 -0.59 -6.14
N GLY A 65 14.69 -0.80 -6.14
CA GLY A 65 15.63 -0.27 -5.15
C GLY A 65 15.61 -1.06 -3.84
N PRO A 66 16.53 -0.73 -2.92
CA PRO A 66 16.67 -1.43 -1.65
C PRO A 66 15.43 -1.30 -0.75
N ALA A 67 15.24 -2.32 0.10
CA ALA A 67 14.25 -2.30 1.17
C ALA A 67 14.75 -1.52 2.40
N GLY A 68 13.87 -1.23 3.34
CA GLY A 68 14.20 -0.63 4.63
C GLY A 68 13.73 0.81 4.84
N ALA A 69 14.20 1.42 5.93
CA ALA A 69 13.80 2.77 6.32
C ALA A 69 14.57 3.87 5.58
N ASN A 70 13.93 5.02 5.40
CA ASN A 70 14.50 6.25 4.81
C ASN A 70 15.12 6.06 3.42
N GLN A 71 14.44 5.30 2.56
CA GLN A 71 14.88 5.14 1.17
C GLN A 71 14.58 6.37 0.32
N ASN A 72 15.32 6.53 -0.77
CA ASN A 72 15.03 7.52 -1.80
C ASN A 72 15.00 6.84 -3.15
N TRP A 73 13.80 6.64 -3.69
CA TRP A 73 13.59 6.02 -4.99
C TRP A 73 13.39 7.11 -6.04
N ASP A 74 14.27 7.16 -7.03
CA ASP A 74 14.22 8.15 -8.10
C ASP A 74 13.80 7.51 -9.42
N PHE A 75 12.53 7.72 -9.77
CA PHE A 75 11.91 7.33 -11.02
C PHE A 75 11.56 8.55 -11.89
N SER A 76 12.14 9.73 -11.60
CA SER A 76 11.80 10.99 -12.27
C SER A 76 12.09 11.01 -13.77
N ASN A 77 12.97 10.11 -14.24
CA ASN A 77 13.38 10.00 -15.63
C ASN A 77 12.67 8.87 -16.40
N ILE A 78 11.69 8.19 -15.79
CA ILE A 78 10.90 7.16 -16.47
C ILE A 78 9.82 7.84 -17.32
N PRO A 79 9.87 7.75 -18.66
CA PRO A 79 8.83 8.32 -19.50
C PRO A 79 7.52 7.54 -19.33
N SER A 80 6.39 8.22 -19.47
CA SER A 80 5.09 7.55 -19.54
C SER A 80 4.83 7.07 -20.97
N SER A 81 4.55 5.78 -21.15
CA SER A 81 4.06 5.23 -22.43
C SER A 81 2.56 5.01 -22.45
N PHE A 82 1.91 5.01 -21.28
CA PHE A 82 0.45 4.96 -21.17
C PHE A 82 -0.04 5.74 -19.95
N SER A 83 -1.28 6.20 -20.04
CA SER A 83 -2.00 6.79 -18.91
C SER A 83 -3.43 6.33 -18.91
N SER A 84 -4.00 6.13 -17.73
CA SER A 84 -5.41 5.84 -17.54
C SER A 84 -5.96 6.65 -16.37
N THR A 85 -7.29 6.75 -16.32
CA THR A 85 -8.00 7.33 -15.20
C THR A 85 -9.01 6.32 -14.69
N GLU A 86 -9.08 6.23 -13.37
CA GLU A 86 -10.04 5.42 -12.65
C GLU A 86 -10.84 6.35 -11.74
N THR A 87 -12.14 6.14 -11.67
CA THR A 87 -13.02 6.92 -10.79
C THR A 87 -13.75 5.99 -9.84
N ALA A 88 -13.69 6.30 -8.55
CA ALA A 88 -14.51 5.64 -7.53
C ALA A 88 -15.98 6.09 -7.68
N VAL A 89 -16.88 5.14 -7.94
CA VAL A 89 -18.31 5.36 -8.14
C VAL A 89 -19.12 4.44 -7.25
N THR A 90 -20.42 4.75 -7.07
CA THR A 90 -21.32 3.87 -6.34
C THR A 90 -21.58 2.62 -7.16
N PRO A 91 -21.57 1.40 -6.59
CA PRO A 91 -21.87 0.18 -7.32
C PRO A 91 -23.20 0.25 -8.09
N GLU A 92 -24.23 0.87 -7.53
CA GLU A 92 -25.54 1.00 -8.18
C GLU A 92 -25.56 1.89 -9.43
N SER A 93 -24.48 2.64 -9.68
CA SER A 93 -24.34 3.46 -10.88
C SER A 93 -23.76 2.72 -12.07
N THR A 94 -23.33 1.46 -11.87
CA THR A 94 -22.67 0.65 -12.90
C THR A 94 -23.65 -0.34 -13.55
N PRO A 95 -23.31 -0.89 -14.74
CA PRO A 95 -24.12 -1.92 -15.39
C PRO A 95 -24.20 -3.25 -14.61
N PHE A 96 -23.16 -3.59 -13.82
CA PHE A 96 -23.02 -4.90 -13.16
C PHE A 96 -23.38 -4.89 -11.66
N ALA A 97 -24.09 -3.86 -11.18
CA ALA A 97 -24.45 -3.72 -9.77
C ALA A 97 -25.16 -4.96 -9.20
N GLY A 98 -25.99 -5.63 -10.01
CA GLY A 98 -26.74 -6.81 -9.59
C GLY A 98 -25.87 -8.04 -9.33
N ASP A 99 -24.68 -8.10 -9.92
CA ASP A 99 -23.74 -9.22 -9.80
C ASP A 99 -22.80 -9.08 -8.59
N PHE A 100 -22.68 -7.87 -8.04
CA PHE A 100 -21.80 -7.55 -6.91
C PHE A 100 -22.58 -6.88 -5.75
N PRO A 101 -23.56 -7.58 -5.13
CA PRO A 101 -24.42 -6.99 -4.11
C PRO A 101 -23.72 -6.64 -2.79
N GLU A 102 -22.57 -7.24 -2.51
CA GLU A 102 -21.79 -6.97 -1.29
C GLU A 102 -20.88 -5.74 -1.45
N ALA A 103 -20.60 -5.32 -2.69
CA ALA A 103 -19.69 -4.22 -2.97
C ALA A 103 -20.22 -2.90 -2.38
N SER A 104 -19.30 -2.13 -1.80
CA SER A 104 -19.57 -0.79 -1.26
C SER A 104 -19.06 0.34 -2.16
N ILE A 105 -18.15 0.01 -3.07
CA ILE A 105 -17.52 0.91 -4.04
C ILE A 105 -17.27 0.14 -5.33
N ALA A 106 -17.34 0.84 -6.46
CA ALA A 106 -16.84 0.34 -7.73
C ALA A 106 -15.81 1.32 -8.29
N PHE A 107 -14.80 0.81 -8.98
CA PHE A 107 -13.79 1.61 -9.67
C PHE A 107 -14.00 1.51 -11.16
N HIS A 108 -14.41 2.62 -11.76
CA HIS A 108 -14.66 2.71 -13.19
C HIS A 108 -13.37 3.12 -13.91
N TYR A 109 -12.82 2.20 -14.70
CA TYR A 109 -11.72 2.44 -15.61
C TYR A 109 -12.25 2.90 -16.96
N THR A 110 -11.95 4.14 -17.32
CA THR A 110 -12.31 4.71 -18.62
C THR A 110 -11.17 4.50 -19.62
N GLY A 111 -11.42 3.77 -20.70
CA GLY A 111 -10.44 3.45 -21.75
C GLY A 111 -11.11 2.90 -23.01
N ASP A 112 -10.35 2.21 -23.87
CA ASP A 112 -10.88 1.57 -25.09
C ASP A 112 -11.88 0.43 -24.77
N ASN A 113 -11.78 -0.16 -23.57
CA ASN A 113 -12.76 -1.07 -22.99
C ASN A 113 -13.12 -0.55 -21.60
N GLU A 114 -14.41 -0.41 -21.29
CA GLU A 114 -14.83 -0.03 -19.93
C GLU A 114 -14.70 -1.23 -18.99
N ALA A 115 -14.18 -0.98 -17.80
CA ALA A 115 -14.07 -1.99 -16.76
C ALA A 115 -14.47 -1.41 -15.40
N TYR A 116 -15.05 -2.25 -14.57
CA TYR A 116 -15.54 -1.91 -13.25
C TYR A 116 -15.00 -2.93 -12.25
N SER A 117 -14.11 -2.50 -11.36
CA SER A 117 -13.65 -3.35 -10.24
C SER A 117 -14.50 -3.08 -9.01
N TYR A 118 -15.05 -4.12 -8.39
CA TYR A 118 -15.99 -4.00 -7.26
C TYR A 118 -15.30 -4.37 -5.95
N ALA A 119 -15.53 -3.58 -4.90
CA ALA A 119 -14.86 -3.80 -3.63
C ALA A 119 -15.74 -3.50 -2.39
N GLU A 120 -15.48 -4.26 -1.35
CA GLU A 120 -15.90 -3.96 0.02
C GLU A 120 -14.83 -3.12 0.73
N VAL A 121 -15.22 -1.98 1.29
CA VAL A 121 -14.30 -1.10 2.04
C VAL A 121 -14.79 -0.96 3.46
N SER A 122 -13.96 -1.41 4.40
CA SER A 122 -14.23 -1.36 5.84
C SER A 122 -13.09 -0.68 6.58
N THR A 123 -13.29 -0.38 7.85
CA THR A 123 -12.24 0.21 8.70
C THR A 123 -11.02 -0.68 8.90
N SER A 124 -11.11 -1.97 8.57
CA SER A 124 -10.05 -2.97 8.75
C SER A 124 -9.42 -3.45 7.44
N ALA A 125 -10.13 -3.40 6.33
CA ALA A 125 -9.64 -3.92 5.05
C ALA A 125 -10.43 -3.38 3.86
N MET A 126 -9.81 -3.46 2.69
CA MET A 126 -10.42 -3.35 1.38
C MET A 126 -10.32 -4.71 0.68
N LEU A 127 -11.45 -5.28 0.28
CA LEU A 127 -11.56 -6.58 -0.38
C LEU A 127 -12.12 -6.39 -1.79
N ASN A 128 -11.63 -7.15 -2.77
CA ASN A 128 -12.10 -7.12 -4.15
C ASN A 128 -12.99 -8.32 -4.47
N ASP A 129 -14.23 -8.02 -4.85
CA ASP A 129 -15.26 -9.02 -5.12
C ASP A 129 -15.22 -9.50 -6.57
N GLY A 130 -14.65 -8.67 -7.46
CA GLY A 130 -14.47 -9.04 -8.85
C GLY A 130 -14.40 -7.87 -9.79
N VAL A 131 -14.57 -8.19 -11.07
CA VAL A 131 -14.51 -7.24 -12.17
C VAL A 131 -15.65 -7.52 -13.14
N GLY A 132 -16.38 -6.47 -13.50
CA GLY A 132 -17.30 -6.46 -14.63
C GLY A 132 -16.68 -5.69 -15.79
N LEU A 133 -16.68 -6.28 -16.98
CA LEU A 133 -16.05 -5.73 -18.17
C LEU A 133 -17.11 -5.50 -19.24
N ASP A 134 -17.15 -4.28 -19.76
CA ASP A 134 -17.99 -3.84 -20.86
C ASP A 134 -17.10 -3.40 -22.03
N PRO A 135 -16.70 -4.33 -22.92
CA PRO A 135 -15.96 -4.00 -24.14
C PRO A 135 -16.85 -3.34 -25.22
N GLY A 136 -18.13 -3.07 -24.93
CA GLY A 136 -19.14 -2.58 -25.86
C GLY A 136 -19.86 -3.71 -26.63
N GLY A 137 -21.16 -3.53 -26.85
CA GLY A 137 -22.02 -4.50 -27.54
C GLY A 137 -22.53 -5.61 -26.62
N ASP A 138 -22.79 -6.81 -27.16
CA ASP A 138 -23.35 -7.95 -26.40
C ASP A 138 -22.27 -8.81 -25.69
N ASN A 139 -21.04 -8.30 -25.52
CA ASN A 139 -19.86 -9.06 -25.07
C ASN A 139 -19.44 -8.75 -23.63
N GLU A 140 -20.40 -8.39 -22.78
CA GLU A 140 -20.17 -8.20 -21.35
C GLU A 140 -19.67 -9.48 -20.68
N TYR A 141 -18.74 -9.35 -19.74
CA TYR A 141 -18.25 -10.50 -18.96
C TYR A 141 -17.92 -10.12 -17.54
N ILE A 142 -18.14 -11.08 -16.64
CA ILE A 142 -18.02 -10.92 -15.20
C ILE A 142 -17.02 -11.94 -14.67
N ILE A 143 -16.06 -11.46 -13.90
CA ILE A 143 -15.16 -12.26 -13.09
C ILE A 143 -15.59 -12.02 -11.64
N HIS A 144 -16.10 -13.06 -10.99
CA HIS A 144 -16.48 -13.00 -9.58
C HIS A 144 -15.48 -13.82 -8.75
N TYR A 145 -14.89 -13.18 -7.74
CA TYR A 145 -14.09 -13.85 -6.74
C TYR A 145 -15.05 -14.50 -5.74
N THR A 146 -15.03 -15.83 -5.64
CA THR A 146 -15.85 -16.52 -4.62
C THR A 146 -15.24 -16.39 -3.23
N ASP A 147 -13.94 -16.06 -3.19
CA ASP A 147 -13.20 -15.65 -2.00
C ASP A 147 -12.50 -14.33 -2.38
N ALA A 148 -13.00 -13.22 -1.83
CA ALA A 148 -12.61 -11.87 -2.22
C ALA A 148 -11.14 -11.60 -1.93
N VAL A 149 -10.44 -10.95 -2.86
CA VAL A 149 -9.00 -10.69 -2.73
C VAL A 149 -8.77 -9.52 -1.79
N MET A 150 -7.96 -9.68 -0.73
CA MET A 150 -7.60 -8.56 0.13
C MET A 150 -6.61 -7.63 -0.58
N LEU A 151 -7.09 -6.45 -0.98
CA LEU A 151 -6.27 -5.42 -1.64
C LEU A 151 -5.46 -4.61 -0.64
N MET A 152 -6.02 -4.34 0.53
CA MET A 152 -5.36 -3.56 1.58
C MET A 152 -5.88 -3.91 2.97
N GLN A 153 -4.98 -3.91 3.95
CA GLN A 153 -5.33 -3.97 5.37
C GLN A 153 -5.19 -2.59 6.00
N TYR A 154 -6.05 -2.26 6.95
CA TYR A 154 -5.97 -1.02 7.73
C TYR A 154 -5.98 -1.31 9.25
N PRO A 155 -5.17 -0.59 10.03
CA PRO A 155 -4.02 0.21 9.59
C PRO A 155 -2.88 -0.69 9.06
N PHE A 156 -1.96 -0.11 8.29
CA PHE A 156 -0.77 -0.81 7.77
C PHE A 156 0.46 0.10 7.79
N SER A 157 1.57 -0.40 8.32
CA SER A 157 2.79 0.35 8.57
C SER A 157 4.04 -0.47 8.25
N TYR A 158 5.21 0.18 8.28
CA TYR A 158 6.48 -0.47 7.95
C TYR A 158 6.73 -1.73 8.81
N SER A 159 7.12 -2.81 8.15
CA SER A 159 7.28 -4.17 8.69
C SER A 159 5.98 -4.94 8.99
N ASP A 160 4.80 -4.35 8.78
CA ASP A 160 3.56 -5.12 8.81
C ASP A 160 3.47 -6.07 7.62
N THR A 161 2.78 -7.19 7.82
CA THR A 161 2.53 -8.21 6.81
C THR A 161 1.14 -8.81 6.97
N TYR A 162 0.53 -9.17 5.86
CA TYR A 162 -0.67 -9.99 5.83
C TYR A 162 -0.59 -11.02 4.72
N THR A 163 -1.41 -12.06 4.85
CA THR A 163 -1.53 -13.12 3.86
C THR A 163 -2.97 -13.29 3.47
N ASP A 164 -3.19 -13.57 2.20
CA ASP A 164 -4.50 -13.84 1.65
C ASP A 164 -4.46 -15.09 0.76
N SER A 165 -5.58 -15.77 0.66
CA SER A 165 -5.81 -16.81 -0.34
C SER A 165 -7.11 -16.51 -1.03
N TYR A 166 -7.17 -16.73 -2.34
CA TYR A 166 -8.36 -16.37 -3.11
C TYR A 166 -8.63 -17.42 -4.18
N PHE A 167 -9.86 -17.41 -4.67
CA PHE A 167 -10.32 -18.25 -5.78
C PHE A 167 -11.31 -17.46 -6.65
N SER A 168 -11.14 -17.56 -7.96
CA SER A 168 -12.11 -17.11 -8.96
C SER A 168 -12.45 -18.22 -9.95
N ALA A 169 -13.67 -18.17 -10.44
CA ALA A 169 -14.14 -18.99 -11.55
C ALA A 169 -14.97 -18.15 -12.49
N TYR A 170 -14.63 -18.15 -13.77
CA TYR A 170 -15.36 -17.40 -14.80
C TYR A 170 -15.36 -18.16 -16.12
N THR A 171 -16.33 -17.86 -16.98
CA THR A 171 -16.41 -18.46 -18.32
C THR A 171 -16.12 -17.39 -19.37
N PHE A 172 -15.16 -17.64 -20.24
CA PHE A 172 -14.82 -16.77 -21.36
C PHE A 172 -14.87 -17.57 -22.67
N GLU A 173 -15.70 -17.13 -23.63
CA GLU A 173 -15.89 -17.80 -24.93
C GLU A 173 -16.18 -19.31 -24.82
N GLY A 174 -16.94 -19.72 -23.79
CA GLY A 174 -17.29 -21.13 -23.54
C GLY A 174 -16.18 -21.96 -22.88
N MET A 175 -15.07 -21.34 -22.51
CA MET A 175 -14.01 -21.92 -21.69
C MET A 175 -14.22 -21.53 -20.23
N LEU A 176 -14.33 -22.53 -19.36
CA LEU A 176 -14.35 -22.32 -17.92
C LEU A 176 -12.90 -22.14 -17.44
N THR A 177 -12.61 -21.01 -16.84
CA THR A 177 -11.31 -20.69 -16.25
C THR A 177 -11.44 -20.64 -14.74
N HIS A 178 -10.47 -21.21 -14.05
CA HIS A 178 -10.29 -21.04 -12.61
C HIS A 178 -8.93 -20.42 -12.35
N GLU A 179 -8.88 -19.48 -11.41
CA GLU A 179 -7.64 -18.94 -10.86
C GLU A 179 -7.71 -19.06 -9.34
N TRP A 180 -6.62 -19.53 -8.72
CA TRP A 180 -6.50 -19.52 -7.27
C TRP A 180 -5.06 -19.37 -6.85
N GLY A 181 -4.84 -18.80 -5.67
CA GLY A 181 -3.49 -18.62 -5.18
C GLY A 181 -3.40 -18.12 -3.75
N ASN A 182 -2.16 -17.88 -3.34
CA ASN A 182 -1.82 -17.24 -2.08
C ASN A 182 -1.03 -15.98 -2.36
N ILE A 183 -1.29 -14.95 -1.57
CA ILE A 183 -0.63 -13.65 -1.62
C ILE A 183 0.00 -13.38 -0.26
N ILE A 184 1.25 -12.95 -0.24
CA ILE A 184 1.91 -12.41 0.94
C ILE A 184 2.23 -10.96 0.66
N VAL A 185 1.70 -10.06 1.48
CA VAL A 185 1.94 -8.63 1.38
C VAL A 185 2.78 -8.17 2.55
N THR A 186 3.80 -7.37 2.29
CA THR A 186 4.72 -6.83 3.30
C THR A 186 5.04 -5.37 3.00
N ALA A 187 4.91 -4.52 4.01
CA ALA A 187 5.44 -3.16 3.96
C ALA A 187 6.96 -3.17 4.19
N ASP A 188 7.73 -3.44 3.13
CA ASP A 188 9.16 -3.78 3.25
C ASP A 188 10.09 -2.56 3.28
N ALA A 189 9.58 -1.35 3.01
CA ALA A 189 10.37 -0.14 3.00
C ALA A 189 9.52 1.13 3.17
N TRP A 190 10.18 2.23 3.56
CA TRP A 190 9.57 3.56 3.52
C TRP A 190 10.58 4.66 3.23
N GLY A 191 10.13 5.77 2.66
CA GLY A 191 11.02 6.83 2.20
C GLY A 191 10.34 7.91 1.37
N SER A 192 11.07 8.41 0.37
CA SER A 192 10.57 9.32 -0.66
C SER A 192 10.61 8.65 -2.04
N VAL A 193 9.60 8.90 -2.87
CA VAL A 193 9.55 8.50 -4.28
C VAL A 193 9.53 9.76 -5.14
N SER A 194 10.40 9.85 -6.13
CA SER A 194 10.37 10.92 -7.14
C SER A 194 9.86 10.34 -8.45
N THR A 195 8.82 10.94 -9.02
CA THR A 195 8.26 10.61 -10.33
C THR A 195 8.50 11.77 -11.30
N PRO A 196 8.20 11.63 -12.60
CA PRO A 196 8.29 12.76 -13.53
C PRO A 196 7.38 13.94 -13.16
N VAL A 197 6.38 13.71 -12.30
CA VAL A 197 5.37 14.71 -11.91
C VAL A 197 5.78 15.41 -10.61
N ASP A 198 6.14 14.67 -9.57
CA ASP A 198 6.45 15.23 -8.24
C ASP A 198 7.31 14.29 -7.39
N THR A 199 7.79 14.78 -6.25
CA THR A 199 8.40 14.00 -5.18
C THR A 199 7.42 13.82 -4.03
N TYR A 200 7.04 12.57 -3.78
CA TYR A 200 6.18 12.16 -2.68
C TYR A 200 7.05 11.73 -1.50
N ASN A 201 6.97 12.48 -0.41
CA ASN A 201 7.65 12.14 0.84
C ASN A 201 6.73 11.27 1.72
N ASN A 202 7.32 10.53 2.67
CA ASN A 202 6.58 9.72 3.63
C ASN A 202 5.74 8.61 2.95
N THR A 203 6.35 7.94 1.98
CA THR A 203 5.73 6.85 1.20
C THR A 203 6.10 5.49 1.80
N LEU A 204 5.10 4.61 1.91
CA LEU A 204 5.28 3.21 2.27
C LEU A 204 5.36 2.38 0.99
N ARG A 205 6.35 1.50 0.85
CA ARG A 205 6.41 0.51 -0.23
C ARG A 205 5.73 -0.76 0.22
N VAL A 206 4.77 -1.23 -0.57
CA VAL A 206 3.95 -2.40 -0.26
C VAL A 206 4.29 -3.50 -1.26
N LYS A 207 5.19 -4.40 -0.86
CA LYS A 207 5.60 -5.53 -1.67
C LYS A 207 4.54 -6.64 -1.60
N SER A 208 4.10 -7.14 -2.74
CA SER A 208 3.19 -8.29 -2.83
C SER A 208 3.88 -9.45 -3.55
N GLU A 209 3.81 -10.64 -2.97
CA GLU A 209 4.32 -11.88 -3.54
C GLU A 209 3.16 -12.86 -3.71
N ARG A 210 2.83 -13.16 -4.96
CA ARG A 210 1.69 -14.00 -5.33
C ARG A 210 2.18 -15.30 -5.97
N ILE A 211 1.67 -16.42 -5.49
CA ILE A 211 1.83 -17.73 -6.13
C ILE A 211 0.43 -18.23 -6.45
N PHE A 212 0.16 -18.43 -7.74
CA PHE A 212 -1.18 -18.76 -8.21
C PHE A 212 -1.17 -19.74 -9.37
N THR A 213 -2.32 -20.34 -9.65
CA THR A 213 -2.52 -21.27 -10.75
C THR A 213 -3.75 -20.87 -11.54
N ASP A 214 -3.56 -20.78 -12.85
CA ASP A 214 -4.64 -20.65 -13.83
C ASP A 214 -4.90 -22.00 -14.46
N SER A 215 -6.17 -22.31 -14.69
CA SER A 215 -6.55 -23.56 -15.35
C SER A 215 -7.81 -23.38 -16.18
N VAL A 216 -7.89 -24.14 -17.27
CA VAL A 216 -8.93 -23.98 -18.28
C VAL A 216 -9.56 -25.32 -18.62
N TRP A 217 -10.89 -25.32 -18.73
CA TRP A 217 -11.72 -26.41 -19.22
C TRP A 217 -12.57 -25.95 -20.39
N MET A 218 -12.87 -26.84 -21.31
CA MET A 218 -13.83 -26.61 -22.40
C MET A 218 -14.79 -27.78 -22.49
N SER A 219 -16.10 -27.49 -22.42
CA SER A 219 -17.14 -28.54 -22.41
C SER A 219 -16.91 -29.63 -21.35
N GLY A 220 -16.41 -29.23 -20.17
CA GLY A 220 -16.08 -30.14 -19.07
C GLY A 220 -14.77 -30.92 -19.22
N ILE A 221 -14.02 -30.73 -20.31
CA ILE A 221 -12.72 -31.36 -20.56
C ILE A 221 -11.61 -30.42 -20.09
N PHE A 222 -10.74 -30.89 -19.21
CA PHE A 222 -9.54 -30.16 -18.79
C PHE A 222 -8.59 -29.96 -19.97
N LEU A 223 -8.16 -28.72 -20.20
CA LEU A 223 -7.21 -28.38 -21.24
C LEU A 223 -5.79 -28.25 -20.68
N TYR A 224 -5.59 -27.34 -19.73
CA TYR A 224 -4.28 -27.11 -19.11
C TYR A 224 -4.40 -26.38 -17.77
N ALA A 225 -3.30 -26.40 -17.01
CA ALA A 225 -3.09 -25.56 -15.84
C ALA A 225 -1.63 -25.09 -15.80
N ASN A 226 -1.40 -23.84 -15.42
CA ASN A 226 -0.08 -23.24 -15.26
C ASN A 226 0.02 -22.56 -13.92
N SER A 227 1.19 -22.65 -13.28
CA SER A 227 1.47 -21.98 -12.02
C SER A 227 2.48 -20.86 -12.22
N TYR A 228 2.23 -19.74 -11.56
CA TYR A 228 2.99 -18.51 -11.70
C TYR A 228 3.45 -18.00 -10.34
N THR A 229 4.61 -17.35 -10.34
CA THR A 229 5.08 -16.52 -9.22
C THR A 229 5.21 -15.09 -9.72
N GLN A 230 4.57 -14.16 -9.02
CA GLN A 230 4.59 -12.74 -9.35
C GLN A 230 5.02 -11.95 -8.12
N THR A 231 5.82 -10.91 -8.34
CA THR A 231 6.18 -9.93 -7.32
C THR A 231 5.89 -8.53 -7.83
N SER A 232 5.20 -7.73 -7.02
CA SER A 232 4.98 -6.30 -7.24
C SER A 232 5.44 -5.48 -6.02
N TYR A 233 5.66 -4.18 -6.22
CA TYR A 233 6.22 -3.24 -5.25
C TYR A 233 5.45 -1.93 -5.22
#